data_AF-A0A151A6B2-F1
#
_entry.id   AF-A0A151A6B2-F1
#
_cell.length_a   1.000
_cell.length_b   1.000
_cell.length_c   1.000
_cell.angle_alpha   90.00
_cell.angle_beta   90.00
_cell.angle_gamma   90.00
#
_symmetry.space_group_name_H-M   'P 1'
#
loop_
_entity.id
_entity.type
_entity.pdbx_description
1 polymer ?
#
loop_
_entity_poly.entity_id
_entity_poly.type
_entity_poly.pdbx_seq_one_letter_code
_entity_poly.pdbx_strand_id
1 'polypeptide(L)'
;MNERTEFVESKIKEMNMNTRSFANKIGISYTTLRSMLERNFEGAKIENVIAVAKGVGVTVDYLFSLGTEFEEVEAAHSDGDLSEEEIELLRNILDKHK
;
A
#
# COMPACT_ATOMS: atom_id res chain seq x y z
N MET A 1 1.41 -4.37 15.87
CA MET A 1 1.20 -5.17 14.65
C MET A 1 2.13 -4.57 13.59
N ASN A 2 2.74 -5.38 12.73
CA ASN A 2 3.82 -4.95 11.81
C ASN A 2 3.40 -5.10 10.34
N GLU A 3 2.18 -4.71 10.03
CA GLU A 3 1.48 -4.97 8.77
C GLU A 3 2.24 -4.43 7.55
N ARG A 4 2.89 -3.26 7.68
CA ARG A 4 3.67 -2.65 6.60
C ARG A 4 4.93 -3.45 6.34
N THR A 5 5.61 -3.86 7.41
CA THR A 5 6.80 -4.72 7.33
C THR A 5 6.45 -6.06 6.70
N GLU A 6 5.41 -6.73 7.18
CA GLU A 6 4.98 -8.03 6.68
C GLU A 6 4.62 -7.97 5.19
N PHE A 7 3.89 -6.93 4.77
CA PHE A 7 3.58 -6.68 3.36
C PHE A 7 4.83 -6.45 2.50
N VAL A 8 5.77 -5.62 2.96
CA VAL A 8 6.99 -5.36 2.18
C VAL A 8 7.86 -6.62 2.11
N GLU A 9 7.98 -7.39 3.19
CA GLU A 9 8.71 -8.65 3.19
C GLU A 9 8.09 -9.71 2.29
N SER A 10 6.76 -9.80 2.24
CA SER A 10 6.07 -10.72 1.32
C SER A 10 6.32 -10.32 -0.14
N LYS A 11 6.22 -9.03 -0.48
CA LYS A 11 6.52 -8.50 -1.82
C LYS A 11 7.97 -8.75 -2.23
N ILE A 12 8.92 -8.57 -1.31
CA ILE A 12 10.34 -8.88 -1.56
C ILE A 12 10.52 -10.37 -1.92
N LYS A 13 9.84 -11.28 -1.21
CA LYS A 13 9.87 -12.72 -1.49
C LYS A 13 9.22 -13.06 -2.83
N GLU A 14 8.07 -12.47 -3.15
CA GLU A 14 7.40 -12.63 -4.45
C GLU A 14 8.30 -12.23 -5.63
N MET A 15 9.14 -11.21 -5.44
CA MET A 15 10.14 -10.79 -6.42
C MET A 15 11.38 -11.71 -6.51
N ASN A 16 11.43 -12.82 -5.76
CA ASN A 16 12.60 -13.70 -5.61
C ASN A 16 13.86 -12.94 -5.10
N MET A 17 13.66 -11.95 -4.24
CA MET A 17 14.73 -11.13 -3.67
C MET A 17 14.86 -11.39 -2.16
N ASN A 18 16.00 -10.99 -1.60
CA ASN A 18 16.16 -10.85 -0.16
C ASN A 18 16.28 -9.36 0.19
N THR A 19 16.19 -9.02 1.47
CA THR A 19 16.24 -7.62 1.94
C THR A 19 17.45 -6.85 1.42
N ARG A 20 18.62 -7.51 1.33
CA ARG A 20 19.85 -6.87 0.85
C ARG A 20 19.80 -6.61 -0.66
N SER A 21 19.38 -7.58 -1.47
CA SER A 21 19.27 -7.38 -2.91
C SER A 21 18.17 -6.37 -3.26
N PHE A 22 17.07 -6.36 -2.50
CA PHE A 22 16.00 -5.38 -2.68
C PHE A 22 16.45 -3.96 -2.33
N ALA A 23 17.13 -3.76 -1.19
CA ALA A 23 17.69 -2.45 -0.82
C ALA A 23 18.58 -1.87 -1.92
N ASN A 24 19.48 -2.70 -2.46
CA ASN A 24 20.35 -2.31 -3.58
C ASN A 24 19.55 -1.93 -4.83
N LYS A 25 18.49 -2.68 -5.17
CA LYS A 25 17.63 -2.40 -6.34
C LYS A 25 16.92 -1.05 -6.23
N ILE A 26 16.46 -0.68 -5.03
CA ILE A 26 15.72 0.57 -4.80
C ILE A 26 16.62 1.75 -4.41
N GLY A 27 17.94 1.55 -4.38
CA GLY A 27 18.91 2.62 -4.14
C GLY A 27 19.02 3.08 -2.68
N ILE A 28 18.67 2.23 -1.70
CA ILE A 28 18.86 2.54 -0.26
C ILE A 28 19.82 1.56 0.39
N SER A 29 20.43 1.96 1.51
CA SER A 29 21.34 1.07 2.23
C SER A 29 20.59 -0.10 2.88
N TYR A 30 21.24 -1.27 2.97
CA TYR A 30 20.68 -2.43 3.67
C TYR A 30 20.28 -2.09 5.12
N THR A 31 21.10 -1.33 5.84
CA THR A 31 20.82 -0.94 7.23
C THR A 31 19.65 0.03 7.33
N THR A 32 19.48 0.91 6.34
CA THR A 32 18.29 1.78 6.22
C THR A 32 17.02 0.94 6.07
N LEU A 33 16.97 0.03 5.09
CA LEU A 33 15.80 -0.82 4.89
C LEU A 33 15.52 -1.69 6.13
N ARG A 34 16.56 -2.30 6.70
CA ARG A 34 16.43 -3.14 7.90
C ARG A 34 15.84 -2.35 9.08
N SER A 35 16.34 -1.15 9.33
CA SER A 35 15.81 -0.29 10.40
C SER A 35 14.37 0.15 10.16
N MET A 36 13.94 0.30 8.91
CA MET A 36 12.56 0.61 8.56
C MET A 36 11.64 -0.59 8.83
N LEU A 37 12.06 -1.79 8.42
CA LEU A 37 11.32 -3.03 8.66
C LEU A 37 11.19 -3.33 10.17
N GLU A 38 12.27 -3.14 10.94
CA GLU A 38 12.26 -3.34 12.40
C GLU A 38 11.29 -2.40 13.14
N ARG A 39 11.00 -1.22 12.58
CA ARG A 39 10.17 -0.18 13.20
C ARG A 39 8.83 0.03 12.47
N ASN A 40 8.41 -0.92 11.63
CA ASN A 40 7.18 -0.80 10.85
C ASN A 40 7.05 0.56 10.11
N PHE A 41 8.17 1.05 9.57
CA PHE A 41 8.34 2.33 8.86
C PHE A 41 8.20 3.59 9.72
N GLU A 42 8.08 3.48 11.05
CA GLU A 42 8.02 4.63 11.95
C GLU A 42 9.32 5.44 11.98
N GLY A 43 9.19 6.77 11.87
CA GLY A 43 10.33 7.68 11.86
C GLY A 43 11.29 7.49 10.68
N ALA A 44 10.87 6.79 9.62
CA ALA A 44 11.62 6.70 8.38
C ALA A 44 11.57 8.04 7.63
N LYS A 45 12.68 8.41 6.97
CA LYS A 45 12.68 9.56 6.05
C LYS A 45 11.73 9.29 4.89
N ILE A 46 10.93 10.30 4.52
CA ILE A 46 9.89 10.17 3.49
C ILE A 46 10.47 9.70 2.15
N GLU A 47 11.68 10.13 1.79
CA GLU A 47 12.36 9.72 0.56
C GLU A 47 12.61 8.21 0.54
N ASN A 48 12.98 7.61 1.67
CA ASN A 48 13.20 6.17 1.78
C ASN A 48 11.87 5.40 1.73
N VAL A 49 10.82 5.94 2.35
CA VAL A 49 9.47 5.36 2.27
C VAL A 49 8.99 5.34 0.81
N ILE A 50 9.13 6.45 0.10
CA ILE A 50 8.79 6.56 -1.33
C ILE A 50 9.58 5.54 -2.15
N ALA A 51 10.89 5.37 -1.89
CA ALA A 51 11.72 4.41 -2.61
C ALA A 51 11.22 2.97 -2.40
N VAL A 52 10.88 2.59 -1.17
CA VAL A 52 10.36 1.25 -0.87
C VAL A 52 9.00 1.05 -1.52
N ALA A 53 8.05 1.99 -1.36
CA ALA A 53 6.71 1.89 -1.92
C ALA A 53 6.75 1.72 -3.45
N LYS A 54 7.55 2.53 -4.14
CA LYS A 54 7.81 2.36 -5.59
C LYS A 54 8.43 1.00 -5.91
N GLY A 55 9.37 0.55 -5.08
CA GLY A 55 10.07 -0.72 -5.27
C GLY A 55 9.17 -1.95 -5.16
N VAL A 56 8.16 -1.92 -4.29
CA VAL A 56 7.16 -2.99 -4.14
C VAL A 56 5.91 -2.77 -5.01
N GLY A 57 5.80 -1.64 -5.70
CA GLY A 57 4.73 -1.36 -6.66
C GLY A 57 3.43 -0.83 -6.06
N VAL A 58 3.48 -0.11 -4.95
CA VAL A 58 2.30 0.52 -4.31
C VAL A 58 2.51 2.01 -4.04
N THR A 59 1.42 2.71 -3.71
CA THR A 59 1.49 4.09 -3.22
C THR A 59 1.96 4.11 -1.77
N VAL A 60 2.56 5.24 -1.35
CA VAL A 60 2.90 5.46 0.07
C VAL A 60 1.63 5.43 0.92
N ASP A 61 0.54 5.99 0.41
CA ASP A 61 -0.76 5.99 1.08
C ASP A 61 -1.26 4.57 1.39
N TYR A 62 -1.29 3.68 0.39
CA TYR A 62 -1.65 2.28 0.58
C TYR A 62 -0.73 1.58 1.59
N LEU A 63 0.58 1.81 1.50
CA LEU A 63 1.52 1.22 2.46
C LEU A 63 1.21 1.68 3.91
N PHE A 64 0.72 2.91 4.09
CA PHE A 64 0.36 3.45 5.39
C PHE A 64 -1.05 3.09 5.85
N SER A 65 -1.95 2.74 4.93
CA SER A 65 -3.29 2.23 5.23
C SER A 65 -3.29 0.80 5.76
N LEU A 66 -2.19 0.06 5.58
CA LEU A 66 -2.03 -1.28 6.16
C LEU A 66 -2.01 -1.20 7.68
N GLY A 67 -2.89 -1.95 8.33
CA GLY A 67 -3.03 -1.94 9.79
C GLY A 67 -3.79 -0.74 10.35
N THR A 68 -4.33 0.12 9.48
CA THR A 68 -5.27 1.16 9.88
C THR A 68 -6.65 0.77 9.36
N GLU A 69 -7.59 0.55 10.28
CA GLU A 69 -9.00 0.63 9.93
C GLU A 69 -9.31 2.12 9.74
N PHE A 70 -9.30 2.59 8.50
CA PHE A 70 -10.05 3.79 8.21
C PHE A 70 -11.51 3.41 8.43
N GLU A 71 -12.16 3.97 9.45
CA GLU A 71 -13.61 4.08 9.40
C GLU A 71 -13.89 4.88 8.13
N GLU A 72 -14.59 4.27 7.16
CA GLU A 72 -15.31 5.05 6.16
C GLU A 72 -16.26 5.96 6.94
N VAL A 73 -15.80 7.18 7.23
CA VAL A 73 -16.70 8.26 7.58
C VAL A 73 -17.48 8.53 6.30
N GLU A 74 -18.73 8.05 6.27
CA GLU A 74 -19.72 8.51 5.29
C GLU A 74 -19.57 10.02 5.20
N ALA A 75 -19.14 10.50 4.04
CA ALA A 75 -19.06 11.93 3.81
C ALA A 75 -20.45 12.50 4.12
N ALA A 76 -20.56 13.39 5.10
CA ALA A 76 -21.82 14.03 5.51
C ALA A 76 -22.49 14.88 4.39
N HIS A 77 -22.02 14.76 3.14
CA HIS A 77 -22.53 15.41 1.93
C HIS A 77 -22.82 14.43 0.77
N SER A 78 -22.90 13.12 1.03
CA SER A 78 -23.57 12.20 0.10
C SER A 78 -25.06 12.17 0.46
N ASP A 79 -25.83 13.11 -0.09
CA ASP A 79 -27.29 12.99 -0.04
C ASP A 79 -27.71 11.73 -0.82
N GLY A 80 -27.94 10.63 -0.09
CA GLY A 80 -28.63 9.43 -0.56
C GLY A 80 -27.70 8.25 -0.90
N ASP A 81 -28.10 7.07 -0.42
CA ASP A 81 -27.65 5.79 -0.96
C ASP A 81 -27.87 5.76 -2.47
N LEU A 82 -26.94 5.16 -3.22
CA LEU A 82 -27.16 4.88 -4.64
C LEU A 82 -28.41 4.00 -4.79
N SER A 83 -29.32 4.41 -5.67
CA SER A 83 -30.48 3.58 -6.00
C SER A 83 -30.05 2.27 -6.65
N GLU A 84 -30.91 1.25 -6.55
CA GLU A 84 -30.70 -0.04 -7.20
C GLU A 84 -30.44 0.12 -8.72
N GLU A 85 -31.04 1.13 -9.34
CA GLU A 85 -30.89 1.45 -10.76
C GLU A 85 -29.47 1.96 -11.10
N GLU A 86 -28.89 2.80 -10.25
CA GLU A 86 -27.53 3.32 -10.45
C GLU A 86 -26.47 2.23 -10.27
N ILE A 87 -26.69 1.34 -9.31
CA ILE A 87 -25.83 0.17 -9.08
C ILE A 87 -25.86 -0.76 -10.29
N GLU A 88 -27.04 -1.00 -10.86
CA GLU A 88 -27.21 -1.83 -12.05
C GLU A 88 -26.54 -1.23 -13.29
N LEU A 89 -26.58 0.11 -13.43
CA LEU A 89 -25.87 0.81 -14.49
C LEU A 89 -24.35 0.61 -14.39
N LEU A 90 -23.78 0.76 -13.19
CA LEU A 90 -22.36 0.57 -12.95
C LEU A 90 -21.89 -0.85 -13.29
N ARG A 91 -22.67 -1.87 -12.90
CA ARG A 91 -22.37 -3.29 -13.23
C ARG A 91 -22.29 -3.52 -14.73
N ASN A 92 -23.27 -3.00 -15.47
CA ASN A 92 -23.33 -3.13 -16.92
C ASN A 92 -22.15 -2.44 -17.64
N ILE A 93 -21.67 -1.31 -17.12
CA ILE A 93 -20.48 -0.63 -17.66
C ILE A 93 -19.23 -1.47 -17.43
N LEU A 94 -19.06 -2.00 -16.21
CA LEU A 94 -17.89 -2.83 -15.85
C LEU A 94 -17.83 -4.12 -16.66
N ASP A 95 -18.98 -4.76 -16.94
CA ASP A 95 -19.03 -5.99 -17.73
C ASP A 95 -18.83 -5.77 -19.23
N LYS A 96 -19.15 -4.57 -19.76
CA LYS A 96 -18.85 -4.22 -21.16
C LYS A 96 -17.38 -3.96 -21.47
N HIS A 97 -16.55 -3.78 -20.44
CA HIS A 97 -15.12 -3.47 -20.57
C HIS A 97 -14.20 -4.60 -20.08
N LYS A 98 -14.73 -5.81 -19.85
CA LYS A 98 -13.95 -7.06 -19.75
C LYS A 98 -13.82 -7.73 -21.12
#